data_AF-A0A354WPP9-F1
#
_entry.id   AF-A0A354WPP9-F1
#
_cell.length_a   1.000
_cell.length_b   1.000
_cell.length_c   1.000
_cell.angle_alpha   90.00
_cell.angle_beta   90.00
_cell.angle_gamma   90.00
#
_symmetry.space_group_name_H-M   'P 1'
#
loop_
_entity.id
_entity.type
_entity.pdbx_description
1 polymer ?
#
loop_
_entity_poly.entity_id
_entity_poly.type
_entity_poly.pdbx_seq_one_letter_code
_entity_poly.pdbx_strand_id
1 'polypeptide(L)'
;MKLTLHGHDDRYAVEQLQLSLFPDNTEGEAASALHRGRVWLTAVTKITVNGVTAAATRRIKAADETVRLRRRALQQSYYLAAKQLLPAVPPWGALAGVRPTKITTKHLLEDGTPKSADKLLRDVYYVTDDRRRLAIDCSVSTVRAVNLLQPRDLSLYVGIPFCPTRCTYCSFVSRTIGRKTELLEPYLRALEQEIAVTGRLLAQSGRTVRTLYIGGGTPTTLSAPQMERLLSVIRDNFDLSRCIEFTVEGGRPDTLDSQKLQIIRSGGADRMSINPQTME
;
A
#
# COMPACT_ATOMS: atom_id res chain seq x y z
N MET A 1 8.28 -25.15 -6.65
CA MET A 1 9.61 -25.05 -7.32
C MET A 1 10.73 -24.82 -6.32
N LYS A 2 11.80 -25.62 -6.36
CA LYS A 2 12.95 -25.50 -5.43
C LYS A 2 13.91 -24.40 -5.87
N LEU A 3 14.28 -23.48 -4.97
CA LEU A 3 15.26 -22.41 -5.23
C LEU A 3 16.61 -22.72 -4.56
N THR A 4 17.69 -22.72 -5.34
CA THR A 4 19.07 -22.88 -4.87
C THR A 4 19.87 -21.62 -5.14
N LEU A 5 20.69 -21.18 -4.18
CA LEU A 5 21.51 -19.97 -4.28
C LEU A 5 22.99 -20.34 -4.27
N HIS A 6 23.79 -19.69 -5.12
CA HIS A 6 25.23 -19.91 -5.24
C HIS A 6 25.99 -18.58 -5.18
N GLY A 7 26.92 -18.44 -4.25
CA GLY A 7 27.76 -17.23 -4.13
C GLY A 7 27.05 -15.98 -3.61
N HIS A 8 25.84 -16.11 -3.06
CA HIS A 8 25.13 -15.02 -2.36
C HIS A 8 24.03 -15.54 -1.42
N ASP A 9 23.68 -14.73 -0.42
CA ASP A 9 22.60 -15.02 0.56
C ASP A 9 21.34 -14.17 0.37
N ASP A 10 21.25 -13.41 -0.74
CA ASP A 10 20.12 -12.53 -1.05
C ASP A 10 18.84 -13.29 -1.48
N ARG A 11 18.41 -14.28 -0.69
CA ARG A 11 17.23 -15.12 -0.95
C ARG A 11 15.97 -14.30 -1.18
N TYR A 12 15.68 -13.37 -0.28
CA TYR A 12 14.46 -12.57 -0.32
C TYR A 12 14.26 -11.84 -1.66
N ALA A 13 15.35 -11.38 -2.28
CA ALA A 13 15.27 -10.66 -3.56
C ALA A 13 14.75 -11.56 -4.68
N VAL A 14 15.09 -12.85 -4.66
CA VAL A 14 14.79 -13.82 -5.70
C VAL A 14 13.50 -14.59 -5.40
N GLU A 15 13.33 -15.03 -4.16
CA GLU A 15 12.21 -15.86 -3.72
C GLU A 15 10.87 -15.13 -3.81
N GLN A 16 10.83 -13.83 -3.52
CA GLN A 16 9.59 -13.06 -3.68
C GLN A 16 9.14 -12.98 -5.15
N LEU A 17 10.08 -12.87 -6.09
CA LEU A 17 9.76 -12.94 -7.51
C LEU A 17 9.29 -14.34 -7.88
N GLN A 18 9.96 -15.38 -7.40
CA GLN A 18 9.54 -16.76 -7.63
C GLN A 18 8.07 -16.98 -7.24
N LEU A 19 7.71 -16.63 -6.00
CA LEU A 19 6.35 -16.79 -5.48
C LEU A 19 5.32 -15.97 -6.26
N SER A 20 5.72 -14.80 -6.79
CA SER A 20 4.82 -13.96 -7.58
C SER A 20 4.63 -14.42 -9.03
N LEU A 21 5.63 -15.11 -9.59
CA LEU A 21 5.68 -15.48 -11.01
C LEU A 21 5.23 -16.92 -11.25
N PHE A 22 5.48 -17.80 -10.29
CA PHE A 22 5.16 -19.22 -10.37
C PHE A 22 4.24 -19.60 -9.21
N PRO A 23 3.05 -20.17 -9.47
CA PRO A 23 2.17 -20.69 -8.43
C PRO A 23 2.87 -21.71 -7.51
N ASP A 24 2.39 -21.85 -6.27
CA ASP A 24 3.03 -22.70 -5.24
C ASP A 24 3.26 -24.16 -5.68
N ASN A 25 2.38 -24.69 -6.54
CA ASN A 25 2.43 -26.06 -7.05
C ASN A 25 3.28 -26.24 -8.32
N THR A 26 4.04 -25.22 -8.74
CA THR A 26 4.88 -25.34 -9.94
C THR A 26 6.02 -26.34 -9.71
N GLU A 27 6.00 -27.45 -10.43
CA GLU A 27 7.10 -28.41 -10.45
C GLU A 27 8.29 -27.88 -11.25
N GLY A 28 9.47 -27.92 -10.64
CA GLY A 28 10.68 -27.39 -11.26
C GLY A 28 11.76 -27.00 -10.26
N GLU A 29 12.85 -26.50 -10.80
CA GLU A 29 14.02 -26.02 -10.07
C GLU A 29 14.50 -24.67 -10.59
N ALA A 30 14.98 -23.83 -9.68
CA ALA A 30 15.61 -22.56 -10.00
C ALA A 30 16.96 -22.48 -9.29
N ALA A 31 17.98 -22.03 -10.01
CA ALA A 31 19.30 -21.74 -9.49
C ALA A 31 19.63 -20.27 -9.73
N SER A 32 19.92 -19.54 -8.67
CA SER A 32 20.43 -18.16 -8.72
C SER A 32 21.88 -18.16 -8.30
N ALA A 33 22.76 -17.63 -9.14
CA ALA A 33 24.18 -17.58 -8.89
C ALA A 33 24.70 -16.14 -9.01
N LEU A 34 25.64 -15.79 -8.15
CA LEU A 34 26.36 -14.53 -8.20
C LEU A 34 27.85 -14.81 -8.25
N HIS A 35 28.51 -14.32 -9.29
CA HIS A 35 29.94 -14.46 -9.47
C HIS A 35 30.61 -13.08 -9.48
N ARG A 36 31.60 -12.89 -8.60
CA ARG A 36 32.42 -11.67 -8.57
C ARG A 36 33.71 -11.87 -9.34
N GLY A 37 33.84 -11.19 -10.47
CA GLY A 37 35.09 -11.05 -11.21
C GLY A 37 35.78 -9.71 -10.91
N ARG A 38 36.92 -9.46 -11.58
CA ARG A 38 37.71 -8.22 -11.38
C ARG A 38 36.98 -6.93 -11.79
N VAL A 39 36.18 -6.99 -12.86
CA VAL A 39 35.46 -5.82 -13.41
C VAL A 39 33.96 -5.91 -13.15
N TRP A 40 33.40 -7.11 -13.17
CA TRP A 40 31.96 -7.33 -13.17
C TRP A 40 31.53 -8.20 -11.99
N LEU A 41 30.43 -7.80 -11.36
CA LEU A 41 29.60 -8.68 -10.56
C LEU A 41 28.48 -9.21 -11.46
N THR A 42 28.43 -10.53 -11.65
CA THR A 42 27.57 -11.20 -12.61
C THR A 42 26.53 -12.05 -11.89
N ALA A 43 25.26 -11.67 -12.01
CA ALA A 43 24.11 -12.45 -11.59
C ALA A 43 23.65 -13.34 -12.75
N VAL A 44 23.50 -14.63 -12.50
CA VAL A 44 23.02 -15.63 -13.46
C VAL A 44 21.85 -16.36 -12.82
N THR A 45 20.76 -16.51 -13.56
CA THR A 45 19.66 -17.37 -13.14
C THR A 45 19.39 -18.41 -14.21
N LYS A 46 19.19 -19.65 -13.78
CA LYS A 46 18.68 -20.76 -14.59
C LYS A 46 17.41 -21.29 -13.93
N ILE A 47 16.35 -21.46 -14.71
CA ILE A 47 15.06 -21.96 -14.23
C ILE A 47 14.64 -23.10 -15.16
N THR A 48 14.24 -24.22 -14.57
CA THR A 48 13.69 -25.38 -15.27
C THR A 48 12.28 -25.63 -14.77
N VAL A 49 11.29 -25.56 -15.66
CA VAL A 49 9.88 -25.87 -15.38
C VAL A 49 9.38 -26.81 -16.47
N ASN A 50 8.74 -27.92 -16.09
CA ASN A 50 8.20 -28.92 -17.03
C ASN A 50 9.20 -29.39 -18.09
N GLY A 51 10.47 -29.60 -17.70
CA GLY A 51 11.56 -30.03 -18.60
C GLY A 51 12.12 -28.93 -19.50
N VAL A 52 11.53 -27.73 -19.54
CA VAL A 52 12.03 -26.59 -20.32
C VAL A 52 12.92 -25.72 -19.44
N THR A 53 14.13 -25.44 -19.91
CA THR A 53 15.10 -24.61 -19.20
C THR A 53 15.23 -23.24 -19.87
N ALA A 54 15.14 -22.17 -19.08
CA ALA A 54 15.54 -20.83 -19.49
C ALA A 54 16.65 -20.29 -18.59
N ALA A 55 17.46 -19.39 -19.14
CA ALA A 55 18.50 -18.72 -18.38
C ALA A 55 18.59 -17.24 -18.77
N ALA A 56 19.09 -16.43 -17.84
CA ALA A 56 19.42 -15.04 -18.09
C ALA A 56 20.56 -14.57 -17.20
N THR A 57 21.23 -13.52 -17.65
CA THR A 57 22.41 -12.94 -16.98
C THR A 57 22.26 -11.43 -16.87
N ARG A 58 22.70 -10.87 -15.75
CA ARG A 58 22.83 -9.43 -15.52
C ARG A 58 24.18 -9.12 -14.89
N ARG A 59 24.75 -7.98 -15.28
CA ARG A 59 26.05 -7.53 -14.78
C ARG A 59 25.94 -6.11 -14.24
N ILE A 60 26.61 -5.87 -13.13
CA ILE A 60 26.93 -4.51 -12.64
C ILE A 60 28.46 -4.43 -12.50
N LYS A 61 29.02 -3.23 -12.57
CA LYS A 61 30.46 -3.08 -12.29
C LYS A 61 30.71 -3.48 -10.85
N ALA A 62 31.75 -4.26 -10.61
CA ALA A 62 32.11 -4.72 -9.27
C ALA A 62 32.43 -3.53 -8.34
N ALA A 63 33.01 -2.47 -8.88
CA ALA A 63 33.30 -1.22 -8.15
C ALA A 63 32.04 -0.46 -7.70
N ASP A 64 30.91 -0.64 -8.39
CA ASP A 64 29.65 0.05 -8.09
C ASP A 64 28.75 -0.78 -7.16
N GLU A 65 29.26 -1.89 -6.60
CA GLU A 65 28.43 -2.80 -5.82
C GLU A 65 27.85 -2.13 -4.58
N THR A 66 26.52 -2.15 -4.52
CA THR A 66 25.76 -1.91 -3.30
C THR A 66 24.78 -3.06 -3.11
N VAL A 67 24.31 -3.28 -1.89
CA VAL A 67 23.26 -4.27 -1.60
C VAL A 67 22.05 -4.08 -2.52
N ARG A 68 21.65 -2.82 -2.76
CA ARG A 68 20.54 -2.47 -3.67
C ARG A 68 20.82 -2.88 -5.11
N LEU A 69 21.99 -2.55 -5.66
CA LEU A 69 22.33 -2.86 -7.05
C LEU A 69 22.55 -4.36 -7.26
N ARG A 70 23.17 -5.06 -6.31
CA ARG A 70 23.33 -6.52 -6.34
C ARG A 70 21.99 -7.24 -6.33
N ARG A 71 21.10 -6.91 -5.36
CA ARG A 71 19.75 -7.48 -5.29
C ARG A 71 18.95 -7.22 -6.56
N ARG A 72 19.07 -6.02 -7.13
CA ARG A 72 18.43 -5.66 -8.40
C ARG A 72 18.96 -6.49 -9.56
N ALA A 73 20.27 -6.73 -9.66
CA ALA A 73 20.83 -7.58 -10.71
C ALA A 73 20.30 -9.02 -10.62
N LEU A 74 20.23 -9.58 -9.40
CA LEU A 74 19.66 -10.90 -9.12
C LEU A 74 18.16 -10.98 -9.47
N GLN A 75 17.39 -9.95 -9.11
CA GLN A 75 15.98 -9.84 -9.47
C GLN A 75 15.77 -9.79 -10.98
N GLN A 76 16.57 -8.97 -11.67
CA GLN A 76 16.50 -8.82 -13.12
C GLN A 76 16.91 -10.11 -13.84
N SER A 77 17.98 -10.81 -13.39
CA SER A 77 18.36 -12.09 -13.99
C SER A 77 17.26 -13.13 -13.78
N TYR A 78 16.66 -13.17 -12.58
CA TYR A 78 15.57 -14.10 -12.31
C TYR A 78 14.35 -13.83 -13.19
N TYR A 79 13.85 -12.60 -13.21
CA TYR A 79 12.71 -12.23 -14.04
C TYR A 79 12.95 -12.52 -15.54
N LEU A 80 14.13 -12.18 -16.07
CA LEU A 80 14.43 -12.41 -17.48
C LEU A 80 14.52 -13.90 -17.84
N ALA A 81 14.97 -14.76 -16.91
CA ALA A 81 14.90 -16.20 -17.09
C ALA A 81 13.44 -16.68 -17.02
N ALA A 82 12.70 -16.24 -15.99
CA ALA A 82 11.32 -16.64 -15.76
C ALA A 82 10.39 -16.25 -16.90
N LYS A 83 10.49 -15.02 -17.43
CA LYS A 83 9.63 -14.50 -18.52
C LYS A 83 9.59 -15.41 -19.74
N GLN A 84 10.68 -16.14 -20.03
CA GLN A 84 10.76 -17.06 -21.16
C GLN A 84 9.92 -18.33 -20.96
N LEU A 85 9.56 -18.66 -19.72
CA LEU A 85 8.81 -19.85 -19.32
C LEU A 85 7.35 -19.53 -18.95
N LEU A 86 6.98 -18.25 -18.86
CA LEU A 86 5.64 -17.84 -18.46
C LEU A 86 4.70 -17.75 -19.66
N PRO A 87 3.41 -18.09 -19.50
CA PRO A 87 2.43 -18.05 -20.58
C PRO A 87 2.10 -16.62 -21.05
N ALA A 88 2.34 -15.62 -20.19
CA ALA A 88 2.12 -14.22 -20.49
C ALA A 88 3.15 -13.34 -19.76
N VAL A 89 3.35 -12.13 -20.26
CA VAL A 89 4.24 -11.15 -19.63
C VAL A 89 3.63 -10.66 -18.31
N PRO A 90 4.31 -10.81 -17.16
CA PRO A 90 3.83 -10.30 -15.88
C PRO A 90 3.67 -8.78 -15.93
N PRO A 91 2.50 -8.21 -15.58
CA PRO A 91 2.26 -6.76 -15.71
C PRO A 91 3.23 -5.89 -14.92
N TRP A 92 3.70 -6.38 -13.76
CA TRP A 92 4.62 -5.67 -12.88
C TRP A 92 6.10 -6.05 -13.06
N GLY A 93 6.41 -6.86 -14.07
CA GLY A 93 7.78 -7.21 -14.42
C GLY A 93 8.57 -7.83 -13.27
N ALA A 94 9.76 -7.29 -13.01
CA ALA A 94 10.68 -7.69 -11.95
C ALA A 94 10.42 -6.97 -10.61
N LEU A 95 9.29 -6.29 -10.43
CA LEU A 95 8.92 -5.75 -9.13
C LEU A 95 8.48 -6.87 -8.19
N ALA A 96 9.05 -6.86 -6.98
CA ALA A 96 8.58 -7.64 -5.85
C ALA A 96 8.03 -6.70 -4.77
N GLY A 97 6.86 -7.03 -4.21
CA GLY A 97 6.23 -6.30 -3.11
C GLY A 97 4.92 -5.57 -3.50
N VAL A 98 4.28 -4.99 -2.48
CA VAL A 98 2.86 -4.55 -2.54
C VAL A 98 2.63 -3.07 -2.88
N ARG A 99 3.69 -2.24 -3.00
CA ARG A 99 3.57 -0.78 -3.24
C ARG A 99 4.45 -0.32 -4.41
N PRO A 100 4.08 -0.61 -5.67
CA PRO A 100 4.86 -0.22 -6.84
C PRO A 100 5.05 1.30 -6.95
N THR A 101 4.04 2.08 -6.54
CA THR A 101 4.07 3.55 -6.56
C THR A 101 5.12 4.15 -5.63
N LYS A 102 5.58 3.45 -4.58
CA LYS A 102 6.61 3.97 -3.66
C LYS A 102 7.90 4.35 -4.40
N ILE A 103 8.27 3.57 -5.42
CA ILE A 103 9.50 3.79 -6.19
C ILE A 103 9.38 5.07 -7.00
N THR A 104 8.27 5.24 -7.72
CA THR A 104 8.03 6.39 -8.59
C THR A 104 7.71 7.66 -7.80
N THR A 105 6.96 7.58 -6.70
CA THR A 105 6.73 8.72 -5.80
C THR A 105 8.04 9.21 -5.21
N LYS A 106 8.89 8.30 -4.69
CA LYS A 106 10.21 8.68 -4.18
C LYS A 106 11.06 9.36 -5.26
N HIS A 107 11.09 8.77 -6.46
CA HIS A 107 11.82 9.32 -7.60
C HIS A 107 11.37 10.74 -7.95
N LEU A 108 10.06 11.01 -7.94
CA LEU A 108 9.51 12.34 -8.21
C LEU A 108 9.80 13.36 -7.10
N LEU A 109 9.88 12.93 -5.84
CA LEU A 109 10.27 13.79 -4.70
C LEU A 109 11.76 14.11 -4.70
N GLU A 110 12.60 13.30 -5.34
CA GLU A 110 14.05 13.49 -5.49
C GLU A 110 14.38 14.12 -6.87
N ASP A 111 13.61 15.15 -7.26
CA ASP A 111 13.77 15.94 -8.49
C ASP A 111 13.60 15.18 -9.82
N GLY A 112 13.09 13.95 -9.77
CA GLY A 112 12.75 13.16 -10.94
C GLY A 112 11.52 13.68 -11.68
N THR A 113 11.46 13.44 -12.98
CA THR A 113 10.28 13.73 -13.82
C THR A 113 9.44 12.49 -14.06
N PRO A 114 8.13 12.63 -14.40
CA PRO A 114 7.28 11.50 -14.81
C PRO A 114 7.90 10.65 -15.94
N LYS A 115 8.57 11.29 -16.91
CA LYS A 115 9.28 10.61 -18.01
C LYS A 115 10.46 9.77 -17.50
N SER A 116 11.23 10.28 -16.54
CA SER A 116 12.33 9.52 -15.95
C SER A 116 11.85 8.40 -15.03
N ALA A 117 10.70 8.58 -14.36
CA ALA A 117 10.04 7.55 -13.57
C ALA A 117 9.49 6.41 -14.47
N ASP A 118 8.89 6.75 -15.62
CA ASP A 118 8.52 5.77 -16.65
C ASP A 118 9.72 4.95 -17.12
N LYS A 119 10.81 5.65 -17.48
CA LYS A 119 12.06 5.01 -17.89
C LYS A 119 12.61 4.07 -16.82
N LEU A 120 12.56 4.47 -15.55
CA LEU A 120 12.95 3.61 -14.43
C LEU A 120 12.10 2.34 -14.37
N LEU A 121 10.77 2.45 -14.40
CA LEU A 121 9.89 1.27 -14.36
C LEU A 121 10.05 0.36 -15.59
N ARG A 122 10.26 0.93 -16.78
CA ARG A 122 10.46 0.17 -18.01
C ARG A 122 11.81 -0.54 -18.03
N ASP A 123 12.89 0.22 -17.88
CA ASP A 123 14.23 -0.27 -18.19
C ASP A 123 14.83 -1.08 -17.03
N VAL A 124 14.45 -0.75 -15.79
CA VAL A 124 14.97 -1.44 -14.59
C VAL A 124 14.05 -2.56 -14.14
N TYR A 125 12.74 -2.37 -14.23
CA TYR A 125 11.77 -3.28 -13.65
C TYR A 125 10.89 -3.98 -14.68
N TYR A 126 11.01 -3.66 -15.97
CA TYR A 126 10.25 -4.33 -17.04
C TYR A 126 8.73 -4.32 -16.84
N VAL A 127 8.21 -3.29 -16.17
CA VAL A 127 6.77 -3.10 -15.94
C VAL A 127 6.09 -2.79 -17.27
N THR A 128 4.91 -3.35 -17.54
CA THR A 128 4.16 -3.13 -18.80
C THR A 128 3.62 -1.71 -18.89
N ASP A 129 3.36 -1.24 -20.12
CA ASP A 129 2.98 0.14 -20.41
C ASP A 129 1.78 0.63 -19.60
N ASP A 130 0.69 -0.14 -19.55
CA ASP A 130 -0.52 0.20 -18.79
C ASP A 130 -0.25 0.34 -17.30
N ARG A 131 0.55 -0.57 -16.73
CA ARG A 131 0.91 -0.53 -15.31
C ARG A 131 1.85 0.61 -14.98
N ARG A 132 2.77 0.97 -15.89
CA ARG A 132 3.62 2.17 -15.71
C ARG A 132 2.78 3.44 -15.73
N ARG A 133 1.89 3.60 -16.71
CA ARG A 133 0.99 4.75 -16.80
C ARG A 133 0.18 4.94 -15.51
N LEU A 134 -0.44 3.86 -15.03
CA LEU A 134 -1.19 3.87 -13.77
C LEU A 134 -0.30 4.24 -12.58
N ALA A 135 0.87 3.60 -12.43
CA ALA A 135 1.76 3.86 -11.31
C ALA A 135 2.26 5.32 -11.29
N ILE A 136 2.57 5.88 -12.46
CA ILE A 136 3.02 7.27 -12.60
C ILE A 136 1.89 8.23 -12.25
N ASP A 137 0.68 8.00 -12.76
CA ASP A 137 -0.49 8.84 -12.47
C ASP A 137 -0.79 8.90 -10.96
N CYS A 138 -0.81 7.73 -10.30
CA CYS A 138 -0.94 7.66 -8.84
C CYS A 138 0.21 8.38 -8.12
N SER A 139 1.44 8.29 -8.61
CA SER A 139 2.60 8.92 -7.99
C SER A 139 2.59 10.43 -8.14
N VAL A 140 2.20 10.95 -9.30
CA VAL A 140 2.01 12.39 -9.54
C VAL A 140 0.93 12.94 -8.62
N SER A 141 -0.20 12.23 -8.50
CA SER A 141 -1.27 12.60 -7.57
C SER A 141 -0.79 12.59 -6.11
N THR A 142 0.03 11.60 -5.73
CA THR A 142 0.62 11.53 -4.39
C THR A 142 1.57 12.71 -4.13
N VAL A 143 2.48 13.01 -5.06
CA VAL A 143 3.40 14.16 -4.92
C VAL A 143 2.64 15.48 -4.85
N ARG A 144 1.59 15.64 -5.66
CA ARG A 144 0.70 16.80 -5.56
C ARG A 144 0.11 16.92 -4.15
N ALA A 145 -0.40 15.83 -3.58
CA ALA A 145 -0.94 15.83 -2.23
C ALA A 145 0.11 16.17 -1.16
N VAL A 146 1.33 15.61 -1.27
CA VAL A 146 2.45 15.93 -0.37
C VAL A 146 2.81 17.42 -0.44
N ASN A 147 2.83 18.01 -1.63
CA ASN A 147 3.15 19.43 -1.82
C ASN A 147 2.08 20.40 -1.28
N LEU A 148 0.90 19.91 -0.91
CA LEU A 148 -0.13 20.71 -0.22
C LEU A 148 0.13 20.84 1.29
N LEU A 149 1.11 20.09 1.82
CA LEU A 149 1.38 19.99 3.25
C LEU A 149 2.57 20.87 3.66
N GLN A 150 2.49 21.40 4.87
CA GLN A 150 3.53 22.18 5.54
C GLN A 150 4.09 21.40 6.74
N PRO A 151 5.30 21.73 7.26
CA PRO A 151 5.92 20.99 8.37
C PRO A 151 5.10 20.88 9.66
N ARG A 152 4.15 21.81 9.87
CA ARG A 152 3.25 21.82 11.05
C ARG A 152 1.87 21.23 10.78
N ASP A 153 1.64 20.74 9.57
CA ASP A 153 0.40 20.07 9.22
C ASP A 153 0.36 18.64 9.80
N LEU A 154 -0.84 18.16 10.10
CA LEU A 154 -1.06 16.78 10.49
C LEU A 154 -2.37 16.20 9.93
N SER A 155 -2.47 14.88 10.03
CA SER A 155 -3.67 14.11 9.72
C SER A 155 -4.27 13.56 11.00
N LEU A 156 -5.58 13.69 11.18
CA LEU A 156 -6.33 13.04 12.24
C LEU A 156 -6.92 11.72 11.75
N TYR A 157 -6.82 10.68 12.57
CA TYR A 157 -7.47 9.39 12.34
C TYR A 157 -8.32 9.03 13.55
N VAL A 158 -9.60 8.75 13.32
CA VAL A 158 -10.55 8.30 14.34
C VAL A 158 -10.89 6.84 14.03
N GLY A 159 -10.50 5.94 14.91
CA GLY A 159 -10.77 4.52 14.76
C GLY A 159 -12.16 4.15 15.29
N ILE A 160 -12.93 3.40 14.52
CA ILE A 160 -14.14 2.71 14.98
C ILE A 160 -13.90 1.20 14.78
N PRO A 161 -13.43 0.47 15.81
CA PRO A 161 -12.88 -0.88 15.68
C PRO A 161 -13.97 -1.95 15.64
N PHE A 162 -15.14 -1.64 15.08
CA PHE A 162 -16.31 -2.51 15.12
C PHE A 162 -16.80 -2.86 13.72
N CYS A 163 -17.12 -4.14 13.50
CA CYS A 163 -17.72 -4.61 12.26
C CYS A 163 -19.00 -5.41 12.55
N PRO A 164 -19.98 -5.43 11.63
CA PRO A 164 -21.13 -6.34 11.73
C PRO A 164 -20.67 -7.81 11.71
N THR A 165 -19.72 -8.11 10.82
CA THR A 165 -19.09 -9.44 10.62
C THR A 165 -17.61 -9.28 10.28
N ARG A 166 -16.81 -10.31 10.58
CA ARG A 166 -15.37 -10.33 10.26
C ARG A 166 -15.16 -10.95 8.88
N CYS A 167 -14.50 -10.23 7.97
CA CYS A 167 -14.06 -10.83 6.70
C CYS A 167 -12.88 -11.77 6.92
N THR A 168 -12.84 -12.88 6.19
CA THR A 168 -11.75 -13.88 6.26
C THR A 168 -10.40 -13.31 5.84
N TYR A 169 -10.39 -12.37 4.89
CA TYR A 169 -9.19 -11.67 4.42
C TYR A 169 -8.80 -10.45 5.27
N CYS A 170 -9.62 -10.06 6.26
CA CYS A 170 -9.39 -8.83 7.01
C CYS A 170 -8.20 -8.97 7.97
N SER A 171 -7.17 -8.15 7.76
CA SER A 171 -5.99 -8.03 8.63
C SER A 171 -6.11 -6.93 9.68
N PHE A 172 -7.19 -6.13 9.66
CA PHE A 172 -7.40 -5.06 10.63
C PHE A 172 -7.94 -5.59 11.96
N VAL A 173 -7.44 -5.00 13.05
CA VAL A 173 -7.97 -5.24 14.39
C VAL A 173 -9.38 -4.70 14.44
N SER A 174 -10.36 -5.61 14.43
CA SER A 174 -11.78 -5.29 14.50
C SER A 174 -12.48 -6.29 15.39
N ARG A 175 -13.54 -5.83 16.05
CA ARG A 175 -14.40 -6.64 16.89
C ARG A 175 -15.76 -6.79 16.22
N THR A 176 -16.18 -8.02 16.04
CA THR A 176 -17.52 -8.33 15.57
C THR A 176 -18.54 -7.94 16.64
N ILE A 177 -19.51 -7.10 16.29
CA ILE A 177 -20.55 -6.68 17.25
C ILE A 177 -21.58 -7.81 17.48
N GLY A 178 -21.80 -8.70 16.51
CA GLY A 178 -22.83 -9.74 16.64
C GLY A 178 -24.18 -9.14 17.04
N ARG A 179 -24.92 -9.81 17.94
CA ARG A 179 -26.17 -9.27 18.51
C ARG A 179 -25.97 -8.37 19.74
N LYS A 180 -24.75 -8.19 20.24
CA LYS A 180 -24.48 -7.50 21.51
C LYS A 180 -23.63 -6.25 21.29
N THR A 181 -24.29 -5.10 21.25
CA THR A 181 -23.71 -3.75 21.13
C THR A 181 -23.16 -3.18 22.44
N GLU A 182 -23.08 -4.00 23.50
CA GLU A 182 -22.79 -3.58 24.88
C GLU A 182 -21.50 -2.75 25.03
N LEU A 183 -20.50 -2.95 24.16
CA LEU A 183 -19.22 -2.24 24.20
C LEU A 183 -19.16 -0.99 23.32
N LEU A 184 -20.12 -0.79 22.43
CA LEU A 184 -20.11 0.32 21.49
C LEU A 184 -20.29 1.66 22.23
N GLU A 185 -21.30 1.78 23.10
CA GLU A 185 -21.52 3.00 23.89
C GLU A 185 -20.38 3.31 24.88
N PRO A 186 -19.86 2.35 25.67
CA PRO A 186 -18.66 2.59 26.48
C PRO A 186 -17.46 3.06 25.66
N TYR A 187 -17.25 2.48 24.47
CA TYR A 187 -16.19 2.89 23.56
C TYR A 187 -16.38 4.33 23.07
N LEU A 188 -17.57 4.69 22.60
CA LEU A 188 -17.86 6.05 22.15
C LEU A 188 -17.66 7.08 23.25
N ARG A 189 -18.11 6.80 24.48
CA ARG A 189 -17.88 7.71 25.61
C ARG A 189 -16.39 7.92 25.89
N ALA A 190 -15.59 6.85 25.83
CA ALA A 190 -14.14 6.96 26.00
C ALA A 190 -13.49 7.74 24.84
N LEU A 191 -13.91 7.48 23.60
CA LEU A 191 -13.45 8.17 22.40
C LEU A 191 -13.79 9.67 22.44
N GLU A 192 -14.99 10.04 22.90
CA GLU A 192 -15.40 11.44 23.06
C GLU A 192 -14.52 12.18 24.07
N GLN A 193 -14.17 11.53 25.18
CA GLN A 193 -13.22 12.08 26.16
C GLN A 193 -11.81 12.24 25.57
N GLU A 194 -11.35 11.24 24.82
CA GLU A 194 -10.05 11.27 24.14
C GLU A 194 -9.99 12.39 23.10
N ILE A 195 -11.05 12.58 22.30
CA ILE A 195 -11.17 13.69 21.35
C ILE A 195 -11.09 15.02 22.07
N ALA A 196 -11.80 15.19 23.19
CA ALA A 196 -11.79 16.44 23.95
C ALA A 196 -10.41 16.76 24.53
N VAL A 197 -9.71 15.76 25.07
CA VAL A 197 -8.32 15.93 25.56
C VAL A 197 -7.37 16.25 24.41
N THR A 198 -7.45 15.49 23.32
CA THR A 198 -6.59 15.65 22.14
C THR A 198 -6.80 17.00 21.46
N GLY A 199 -8.05 17.47 21.37
CA GLY A 199 -8.39 18.78 20.82
C GLY A 199 -7.73 19.93 21.58
N ARG A 200 -7.76 19.88 22.93
CA ARG A 200 -7.06 20.87 23.77
C ARG A 200 -5.55 20.87 23.56
N LEU A 201 -4.93 19.68 23.49
CA LEU A 201 -3.50 19.56 23.22
C LEU A 201 -3.15 20.08 21.82
N LEU A 202 -3.99 19.79 20.82
CA LEU A 202 -3.78 20.21 19.45
C LEU A 202 -3.87 21.74 19.31
N ALA A 203 -4.85 22.36 19.95
CA ALA A 203 -5.01 23.82 19.98
C ALA A 203 -3.77 24.53 20.54
N GLN A 204 -3.06 23.91 21.48
CA GLN A 204 -1.83 24.44 22.09
C GLN A 204 -0.56 24.09 21.30
N SER A 205 -0.63 23.18 20.34
CA SER A 205 0.55 22.64 19.64
C SER A 205 1.07 23.53 18.49
N GLY A 206 0.26 24.49 18.02
CA GLY A 206 0.53 25.28 16.83
C GLY A 206 0.53 24.46 15.52
N ARG A 207 -0.05 23.25 15.53
CA ARG A 207 -0.24 22.39 14.36
C ARG A 207 -1.59 22.64 13.71
N THR A 208 -1.69 22.32 12.42
CA THR A 208 -2.93 22.48 11.64
C THR A 208 -3.43 21.14 11.14
N VAL A 209 -4.71 20.84 11.33
CA VAL A 209 -5.35 19.67 10.74
C VAL A 209 -5.56 19.89 9.24
N ARG A 210 -5.02 18.99 8.43
CA ARG A 210 -5.21 19.02 6.96
C ARG A 210 -6.12 17.92 6.47
N THR A 211 -6.12 16.75 7.10
CA THR A 211 -7.01 15.67 6.73
C THR A 211 -7.59 15.01 7.97
N LEU A 212 -8.83 14.55 7.88
CA LEU A 212 -9.48 13.74 8.89
C LEU A 212 -10.00 12.46 8.26
N TYR A 213 -9.75 11.33 8.89
CA TYR A 213 -10.20 10.02 8.43
C TYR A 213 -10.89 9.25 9.55
N ILE A 214 -12.16 8.88 9.36
CA ILE A 214 -12.86 7.97 10.26
C ILE A 214 -12.88 6.59 9.61
N GLY A 215 -12.20 5.62 10.22
CA GLY A 215 -12.01 4.29 9.66
C GLY A 215 -11.88 3.19 10.69
N GLY A 216 -11.40 2.02 10.27
CA GLY A 216 -10.98 0.94 11.17
C GLY A 216 -11.71 -0.36 10.88
N GLY A 217 -12.77 -0.63 11.63
CA GLY A 217 -13.68 -1.72 11.33
C GLY A 217 -14.69 -1.29 10.27
N THR A 218 -15.82 -0.76 10.70
CA THR A 218 -16.90 -0.27 9.86
C THR A 218 -17.56 0.90 10.59
N PRO A 219 -17.05 2.13 10.43
CA PRO A 219 -17.60 3.32 11.12
C PRO A 219 -19.11 3.49 10.95
N THR A 220 -19.62 3.10 9.78
CA THR A 220 -21.04 3.15 9.45
C THR A 220 -21.90 2.13 10.20
N THR A 221 -21.31 1.28 11.05
CA THR A 221 -22.06 0.44 12.01
C THR A 221 -22.64 1.27 13.15
N LEU A 222 -22.10 2.47 13.42
CA LEU A 222 -22.72 3.41 14.34
C LEU A 222 -24.14 3.74 13.87
N SER A 223 -25.07 3.83 14.83
CA SER A 223 -26.41 4.34 14.55
C SER A 223 -26.33 5.81 14.12
N ALA A 224 -27.37 6.31 13.44
CA ALA A 224 -27.44 7.71 13.03
C ALA A 224 -27.19 8.70 14.20
N PRO A 225 -27.84 8.55 15.39
CA PRO A 225 -27.56 9.42 16.54
C PRO A 225 -26.12 9.29 17.07
N GLN A 226 -25.53 8.10 17.06
CA GLN A 226 -24.14 7.89 17.49
C GLN A 226 -23.14 8.57 16.54
N MET A 227 -23.38 8.44 15.22
CA MET A 227 -22.57 9.11 14.20
C MET A 227 -22.68 10.62 14.33
N GLU A 228 -23.90 11.16 14.49
CA GLU A 228 -24.13 12.59 14.68
C GLU A 228 -23.40 13.13 15.92
N ARG A 229 -23.50 12.40 17.05
CA ARG A 229 -22.81 12.73 18.31
C ARG A 229 -21.30 12.76 18.13
N LEU A 230 -20.72 11.72 17.53
CA LEU A 230 -19.29 11.65 17.25
C LEU A 230 -18.82 12.83 16.37
N LEU A 231 -19.54 13.10 15.27
CA LEU A 231 -19.22 14.19 14.36
C LEU A 231 -19.32 15.56 15.05
N SER A 232 -20.30 15.76 15.94
CA SER A 232 -20.39 16.99 16.75
C SER A 232 -19.15 17.15 17.62
N VAL A 233 -18.81 16.13 18.40
CA VAL A 233 -17.66 16.17 19.32
C VAL A 233 -16.35 16.44 18.56
N ILE A 234 -16.18 15.89 17.36
CA ILE A 234 -15.05 16.19 16.47
C ILE A 234 -15.02 17.68 16.10
N ARG A 235 -16.14 18.24 15.61
CA ARG A 235 -16.20 19.66 15.19
C ARG A 235 -16.01 20.62 16.36
N ASP A 236 -16.51 20.26 17.54
CA ASP A 236 -16.46 21.11 18.73
C ASP A 236 -15.04 21.17 19.33
N ASN A 237 -14.18 20.19 19.03
CA ASN A 237 -12.85 20.07 19.64
C ASN A 237 -11.67 20.24 18.68
N PHE A 238 -11.90 20.16 17.36
CA PHE A 238 -10.84 20.35 16.36
C PHE A 238 -11.14 21.53 15.44
N ASP A 239 -10.15 22.41 15.23
CA ASP A 239 -10.21 23.40 14.16
C ASP A 239 -10.01 22.71 12.80
N LEU A 240 -11.12 22.57 12.07
CA LEU A 240 -11.17 21.97 10.74
C LEU A 240 -11.25 23.02 9.63
N SER A 241 -11.08 24.32 9.92
CA SER A 241 -11.14 25.41 8.93
C SER A 241 -10.15 25.26 7.77
N ARG A 242 -9.04 24.54 8.02
CA ARG A 242 -8.01 24.20 7.04
C ARG A 242 -7.99 22.72 6.68
N CYS A 243 -9.04 21.97 6.98
CA CYS A 243 -9.18 20.59 6.51
C CYS A 243 -9.44 20.59 4.99
N ILE A 244 -8.65 19.86 4.22
CA ILE A 244 -8.82 19.71 2.76
C ILE A 244 -9.46 18.39 2.36
N GLU A 245 -9.54 17.44 3.29
CA GLU A 245 -10.25 16.18 3.08
C GLU A 245 -10.75 15.64 4.42
N PHE A 246 -12.06 15.40 4.51
CA PHE A 246 -12.68 14.69 5.61
C PHE A 246 -13.37 13.43 5.06
N THR A 247 -12.70 12.29 5.27
CA THR A 247 -13.17 10.99 4.83
C THR A 247 -13.88 10.21 5.95
N VAL A 248 -15.00 9.57 5.62
CA VAL A 248 -15.59 8.46 6.39
C VAL A 248 -15.53 7.17 5.59
N GLU A 249 -15.14 6.06 6.21
CA GLU A 249 -15.23 4.73 5.60
C GLU A 249 -16.66 4.18 5.64
N GLY A 250 -17.14 3.76 4.47
CA GLY A 250 -18.36 2.98 4.28
C GLY A 250 -18.03 1.60 3.73
N GLY A 251 -17.15 0.86 4.41
CA GLY A 251 -16.65 -0.44 3.96
C GLY A 251 -17.72 -1.54 3.82
N ARG A 252 -18.94 -1.30 4.34
CA ARG A 252 -20.09 -2.19 4.30
C ARG A 252 -21.30 -1.47 3.73
N PRO A 253 -21.65 -1.69 2.45
CA PRO A 253 -22.80 -1.04 1.83
C PRO A 253 -24.12 -1.25 2.59
N ASP A 254 -24.29 -2.41 3.23
CA ASP A 254 -25.45 -2.79 4.05
C ASP A 254 -25.59 -1.98 5.36
N THR A 255 -24.57 -1.20 5.72
CA THR A 255 -24.61 -0.31 6.91
C THR A 255 -24.87 1.15 6.55
N LEU A 256 -25.11 1.45 5.28
CA LEU A 256 -25.38 2.79 4.77
C LEU A 256 -26.86 2.96 4.43
N ASP A 257 -27.40 4.11 4.80
CA ASP A 257 -28.74 4.55 4.42
C ASP A 257 -28.71 6.08 4.14
N SER A 258 -29.81 6.61 3.58
CA SER A 258 -29.90 8.02 3.20
C SER A 258 -29.73 8.97 4.39
N GLN A 259 -30.29 8.64 5.55
CA GLN A 259 -30.20 9.44 6.76
C GLN A 259 -28.74 9.55 7.24
N LYS A 260 -28.03 8.42 7.29
CA LYS A 260 -26.63 8.37 7.72
C LYS A 260 -25.72 9.12 6.76
N LEU A 261 -25.96 9.03 5.45
CA LEU A 261 -25.23 9.81 4.46
C LEU A 261 -25.45 11.32 4.63
N GLN A 262 -26.68 11.75 4.91
CA GLN A 262 -27.00 13.15 5.21
C GLN A 262 -26.31 13.64 6.49
N ILE A 263 -26.29 12.82 7.55
CA ILE A 263 -25.60 13.12 8.81
C ILE A 263 -24.09 13.25 8.57
N ILE A 264 -23.48 12.29 7.86
CA ILE A 264 -22.05 12.30 7.54
C ILE A 264 -21.69 13.57 6.76
N ARG A 265 -22.47 13.91 5.73
CA ARG A 265 -22.26 15.12 4.92
C ARG A 265 -22.43 16.39 5.73
N SER A 266 -23.51 16.50 6.50
CA SER A 266 -23.79 17.67 7.35
C SER A 266 -22.77 17.82 8.47
N GLY A 267 -22.16 16.71 8.89
CA GLY A 267 -21.10 16.71 9.88
C GLY A 267 -19.73 17.14 9.36
N GLY A 268 -19.61 17.46 8.08
CA GLY A 268 -18.42 18.04 7.45
C GLY A 268 -17.63 17.08 6.56
N ALA A 269 -17.99 15.80 6.50
CA ALA A 269 -17.31 14.87 5.61
C ALA A 269 -17.62 15.18 4.13
N ASP A 270 -16.58 15.21 3.32
CA ASP A 270 -16.64 15.50 1.89
C ASP A 270 -16.20 14.33 1.00
N ARG A 271 -15.69 13.27 1.62
CA ARG A 271 -15.29 12.05 0.95
C ARG A 271 -15.81 10.82 1.68
N MET A 272 -16.22 9.83 0.89
CA MET A 272 -16.57 8.49 1.39
C MET A 272 -15.61 7.48 0.78
N SER A 273 -15.05 6.60 1.62
CA SER A 273 -14.22 5.47 1.16
C SER A 273 -15.06 4.19 1.15
N ILE A 274 -15.39 3.70 -0.05
CA ILE A 274 -16.15 2.46 -0.25
C ILE A 274 -15.19 1.36 -0.71
N ASN A 275 -15.18 0.23 0.00
CA ASN A 275 -14.21 -0.84 -0.20
C ASN A 275 -14.94 -2.19 -0.45
N PRO A 276 -15.53 -2.40 -1.65
CA PRO A 276 -16.27 -3.63 -1.96
C PRO A 276 -15.37 -4.87 -2.04
N GLN A 277 -14.05 -4.67 -2.09
CA GLN A 277 -13.00 -5.67 -2.31
C GLN A 277 -13.01 -6.28 -3.71
N THR A 278 -14.11 -6.94 -4.09
CA THR A 278 -14.34 -7.51 -5.42
C THR A 278 -15.79 -7.30 -5.82
N MET A 279 -16.03 -7.24 -7.13
CA MET A 279 -17.39 -7.24 -7.73
C MET A 279 -17.72 -8.58 -8.39
N GLU A 280 -16.81 -9.56 -8.28
CA GLU A 280 -16.98 -10.94 -8.73
C GLU A 280 -17.84 -11.76 -7.78
#